data_AF-A0A1X7SWX2-F1
#
_entry.id   AF-A0A1X7SWX2-F1
#
_cell.length_a   1.000
_cell.length_b   1.000
_cell.length_c   1.000
_cell.angle_alpha   90.00
_cell.angle_beta   90.00
_cell.angle_gamma   90.00
#
_symmetry.space_group_name_H-M   'P 1'
#
loop_
_entity.id
_entity.type
_entity.pdbx_description
1 polymer ?
#
loop_
_entity_poly.entity_id
_entity_poly.type
_entity_poly.pdbx_seq_one_letter_code
_entity_poly.pdbx_strand_id
1 'polypeptide(L)' 'MRMQEHVQKLRIGYIPRSVWVVLERDLVDSCKAGDDVIVTGIVRQQWKSLNSGSTCLLEVVIHANHI' A
#
# COMPACT_ATOMS: atom_id res chain seq x y z
N MET A 1 4.33 -3.53 2.55
CA MET A 1 3.22 -4.43 2.14
C MET A 1 2.44 -3.80 0.98
N ARG A 2 2.06 -4.57 -0.05
CA ARG A 2 1.20 -4.09 -1.15
C ARG A 2 -0.23 -4.52 -0.87
N MET A 3 -1.11 -3.57 -0.58
CA MET A 3 -2.53 -3.81 -0.32
C MET A 3 -3.34 -3.52 -1.58
N GLN A 4 -4.33 -4.36 -1.88
CA GLN A 4 -5.19 -4.24 -3.06
C GLN A 4 -6.65 -3.99 -2.67
N GLU A 5 -7.39 -3.29 -3.52
CA GLU A 5 -8.84 -3.19 -3.40
C GLU A 5 -9.51 -4.58 -3.41
N HIS A 6 -10.54 -4.75 -2.58
CA HIS A 6 -11.30 -5.98 -2.53
C HIS A 6 -12.10 -6.20 -3.82
N VAL A 7 -11.75 -7.23 -4.59
CA VAL A 7 -12.24 -7.44 -5.96
C VAL A 7 -13.77 -7.54 -6.03
N GLN A 8 -14.41 -8.18 -5.04
CA GLN A 8 -15.87 -8.33 -5.02
C GLN A 8 -16.62 -7.00 -4.84
N LYS A 9 -15.93 -5.94 -4.38
CA LYS A 9 -16.51 -4.60 -4.23
C LYS A 9 -16.30 -3.73 -5.48
N LEU A 10 -15.63 -4.24 -6.51
CA LEU A 10 -15.39 -3.51 -7.75
C LEU A 10 -16.53 -3.69 -8.75
N ARG A 11 -16.74 -2.67 -9.58
CA ARG A 11 -17.67 -2.76 -10.71
C ARG A 11 -17.08 -3.64 -11.80
N ILE A 12 -17.95 -4.30 -12.57
CA ILE A 12 -17.56 -5.13 -13.71
C ILE A 12 -16.70 -4.30 -14.69
N GLY A 13 -15.57 -4.86 -15.11
CA GLY A 13 -14.63 -4.23 -16.04
C GLY A 13 -13.57 -3.32 -15.40
N TYR A 14 -13.54 -3.18 -14.07
CA TYR A 14 -12.52 -2.38 -13.38
C TYR A 14 -11.33 -3.23 -12.95
N ILE A 15 -10.12 -2.73 -13.20
CA ILE A 15 -8.87 -3.33 -12.71
C ILE A 15 -8.66 -2.87 -11.26
N PRO A 16 -8.46 -3.79 -10.30
CA PRO A 16 -8.17 -3.43 -8.92
C PRO A 16 -6.90 -2.59 -8.80
N ARG A 17 -6.97 -1.49 -8.04
CA ARG A 17 -5.78 -0.70 -7.69
C ARG A 17 -5.16 -1.21 -6.41
N SER A 18 -3.90 -0.83 -6.23
CA SER A 18 -3.11 -1.18 -5.06
C SER A 18 -2.40 0.04 -4.50
N VAL A 19 -2.16 0.02 -3.19
CA VAL A 19 -1.39 1.04 -2.47
C VAL A 19 -0.29 0.36 -1.65
N TRP A 20 0.81 1.07 -1.42
CA TRP A 20 1.84 0.63 -0.50
C TRP A 20 1.47 1.00 0.93
N VAL A 21 1.62 0.02 1.82
CA VAL A 21 1.47 0.19 3.27
C VAL A 21 2.82 -0.10 3.92
N VAL A 22 3.32 0.85 4.70
CA VAL A 22 4.54 0.73 5.49
C VAL A 22 4.17 0.22 6.86
N LEU A 23 4.75 -0.93 7.23
CA LEU A 23 4.61 -1.56 8.54
C LEU A 23 5.92 -1.40 9.30
N GLU A 24 5.83 -0.98 10.55
CA GLU A 24 6.99 -0.76 11.42
C GLU A 24 6.76 -1.42 12.78
N ARG A 25 7.86 -1.71 13.49
CA ARG A 25 7.87 -2.23 14.86
C ARG A 25 7.03 -3.50 15.00
N ASP A 26 6.01 -3.46 15.84
CA ASP A 26 5.12 -4.55 16.22
C ASP A 26 4.08 -4.89 15.13
N LEU A 27 3.91 -4.04 14.12
CA LEU A 27 3.07 -4.33 12.95
C LEU A 27 3.79 -5.18 11.89
N VAL A 28 5.08 -5.44 12.03
CA VAL A 28 5.80 -6.33 11.11
C VAL A 28 5.30 -7.77 11.31
N ASP A 29 5.11 -8.49 10.21
CA ASP A 29 4.59 -9.87 10.18
C ASP A 29 3.15 -10.06 10.70
N SER A 30 2.41 -8.99 10.96
CA SER A 30 1.01 -9.07 11.42
C SER A 30 0.04 -9.52 10.33
N CYS A 31 0.45 -9.54 9.07
CA CYS A 31 -0.38 -9.94 7.92
C CYS A 31 0.39 -10.80 6.93
N LYS A 32 -0.34 -11.69 6.25
CA LYS A 32 0.16 -12.58 5.21
C LYS A 32 -0.54 -12.33 3.87
N ALA A 33 0.04 -12.87 2.80
CA ALA A 33 -0.57 -12.80 1.49
C ALA A 33 -1.92 -13.52 1.48
N GLY A 34 -2.98 -12.83 1.07
CA GLY A 34 -4.34 -13.35 1.01
C GLY A 34 -5.25 -12.90 2.16
N ASP A 35 -4.71 -12.28 3.21
CA ASP A 35 -5.52 -11.76 4.31
C ASP A 35 -6.38 -10.57 3.86
N ASP A 36 -7.65 -10.54 4.31
CA ASP A 36 -8.53 -9.36 4.19
C ASP A 36 -8.34 -8.49 5.43
N VAL A 37 -7.80 -7.28 5.25
CA VAL A 37 -7.27 -6.44 6.34
C VAL A 37 -7.78 -5.00 6.27
N ILE A 38 -7.90 -4.34 7.42
CA ILE A 38 -8.35 -2.94 7.53
C ILE A 38 -7.22 -2.11 8.14
N VAL A 39 -6.48 -1.40 7.29
CA VAL A 39 -5.38 -0.55 7.76
C VAL A 39 -5.88 0.84 8.15
N THR A 40 -5.49 1.30 9.33
CA THR A 40 -5.57 2.72 9.70
C THR A 40 -4.16 3.30 9.79
N GLY A 41 -3.99 4.54 9.33
CA GLY A 41 -2.68 5.14 9.25
C GLY A 41 -2.69 6.53 8.62
N ILE A 42 -1.49 7.07 8.41
CA ILE A 42 -1.28 8.39 7.83
C ILE A 42 -0.89 8.23 6.36
N VAL A 43 -1.61 8.92 5.48
CA VAL A 43 -1.26 9.00 4.05
C VAL A 43 -0.05 9.91 3.87
N ARG A 44 0.97 9.42 3.17
CA ARG A 44 2.22 10.14 2.86
C ARG A 44 2.56 10.03 1.39
N GLN A 45 3.38 10.96 0.92
CA GLN A 45 4.05 10.87 -0.38
C GLN A 45 5.51 10.47 -0.14
N GLN A 46 6.01 9.50 -0.91
CA GLN A 46 7.41 9.10 -0.89
C GLN A 46 8.00 9.11 -2.29
N TRP A 47 9.30 9.35 -2.40
CA TRP A 47 10.01 9.17 -3.67
C TRP A 47 10.08 7.69 -4.03
N LYS A 48 9.75 7.35 -5.27
CA LYS A 48 10.11 6.06 -5.85
C LYS A 48 11.63 5.95 -5.92
N SER A 49 12.14 4.72 -6.09
CA SER A 49 13.58 4.44 -6.22
C SER A 49 14.26 5.44 -7.14
N LEU A 50 15.15 6.25 -6.57
CA LEU A 50 15.89 7.29 -7.29
C LEU A 50 17.11 6.63 -7.94
N ASN A 51 17.04 6.44 -9.26
CA ASN A 51 18.16 5.94 -10.05
C ASN A 51 18.76 7.09 -10.88
N SER A 52 20.08 7.10 -11.08
CA SER A 52 20.73 8.08 -11.94
C SER A 52 20.10 8.08 -13.34
N GLY A 53 19.63 9.24 -13.80
CA GLY A 53 18.96 9.39 -15.10
C GLY A 53 17.44 9.09 -15.11
N SER A 54 16.86 8.69 -13.97
CA SER A 54 15.41 8.52 -13.84
C SER A 54 14.69 9.82 -13.45
N THR A 55 13.42 9.94 -13.84
CA THR A 55 12.57 11.04 -13.37
C THR A 55 12.18 10.82 -11.92
N CYS A 56 12.21 11.89 -11.13
CA CYS A 56 11.79 11.85 -9.73
C CYS A 56 10.27 11.69 -9.66
N LEU A 57 9.81 10.47 -9.40
CA LEU A 57 8.39 10.17 -9.24
C LEU A 57 8.04 10.02 -7.78
N LEU A 58 6.94 10.65 -7.37
CA LEU A 58 6.32 10.42 -6.06
C LEU A 58 5.30 9.28 -6.17
N GLU A 59 5.16 8.54 -5.07
CA GLU A 59 4.06 7.59 -4.88
C GLU A 59 3.38 7.82 -3.54
N VAL A 60 2.10 7.47 -3.48
CA VAL A 60 1.30 7.56 -2.26
C VAL A 60 1.46 6.27 -1.47
N VAL A 61 1.75 6.42 -0.18
CA VAL A 61 1.88 5.31 0.78
C VAL A 61 1.07 5.59 2.03
N ILE A 62 0.69 4.52 2.72
CA ILE A 62 0.03 4.59 4.03
C ILE A 62 1.04 4.12 5.08
N HIS A 63 1.36 5.00 6.03
CA HIS A 63 2.14 4.62 7.21
C HIS A 63 1.19 4.09 8.27
N ALA A 64 1.21 2.78 8.50
CA ALA A 64 0.22 2.10 9.33
C ALA A 64 0.42 2.40 10.82
N ASN A 65 -0.70 2.65 11.50
CA ASN A 65 -0.78 2.74 12.95
C ASN A 65 -1.48 1.50 13.54
N HIS A 66 -2.39 0.88 12.78
CA HIS A 66 -3.08 -0.34 13.14
C HIS A 66 -3.55 -1.09 11.88
N ILE A 67 -3.67 -2.42 11.96
CA ILE A 67 -4.16 -3.30 10.90
C ILE A 67 -5.24 -4.22 11.44
#